data_AF-A0A813V1J2-F1
#
_entry.id   AF-A0A813V1J2-F1
#
_cell.length_a   1.000
_cell.length_b   1.000
_cell.length_c   1.000
_cell.angle_alpha   90.00
_cell.angle_beta   90.00
_cell.angle_gamma   90.00
#
_symmetry.space_group_name_H-M   'P 1'
#
loop_
_entity.id
_entity.type
_entity.pdbx_description
1 polymer ?
#
loop_
_entity_poly.entity_id
_entity_poly.type
_entity_poly.pdbx_seq_one_letter_code
_entity_poly.pdbx_strand_id
1 'polypeptide(L)'
;MNFAVTIALYATIQKELGQPLLFPGNRKAWNRISDHSTASNNARFQLWTVLNKNIRNEIFNIANGDLVRYRDLWPKIESYFNIPHHEQILNENEVQIKLAEYMPKNKDVWIRIAQRENLDEKAFDYATWAFADGSLKSPNDRHGDLSKARRFGWTIEVDTFDGYIQCFDRLKQLKVIPA
;
A
#
# COMPACT_ATOMS: atom_id res chain seq x y z
N MET A 1 -4.94 -0.68 -9.17
CA MET A 1 -5.30 -1.35 -7.90
C MET A 1 -4.86 -0.46 -6.75
N ASN A 2 -5.62 -0.40 -5.67
CA ASN A 2 -5.47 0.65 -4.65
C ASN A 2 -4.91 0.09 -3.35
N PHE A 3 -3.66 -0.40 -3.36
CA PHE A 3 -3.07 -1.04 -2.19
C PHE A 3 -3.01 -0.12 -0.96
N ALA A 4 -2.50 1.11 -1.11
CA ALA A 4 -2.42 2.07 -0.01
C ALA A 4 -3.80 2.39 0.59
N VAL A 5 -4.81 2.65 -0.25
CA VAL A 5 -6.20 2.88 0.21
C VAL A 5 -6.74 1.68 1.00
N THR A 6 -6.48 0.47 0.49
CA THR A 6 -6.89 -0.78 1.13
C THR A 6 -6.29 -0.91 2.54
N ILE A 7 -4.99 -0.66 2.68
CA ILE A 7 -4.31 -0.71 3.98
C ILE A 7 -4.76 0.42 4.91
N ALA A 8 -5.00 1.63 4.39
CA ALA A 8 -5.48 2.75 5.20
C ALA A 8 -6.85 2.47 5.83
N LEU A 9 -7.78 1.89 5.06
CA LEU A 9 -9.11 1.51 5.56
C LEU A 9 -9.02 0.38 6.57
N TYR A 10 -8.18 -0.64 6.30
CA TYR A 10 -7.92 -1.72 7.26
C TYR A 10 -7.36 -1.17 8.58
N ALA A 11 -6.32 -0.36 8.53
CA ALA A 11 -5.71 0.24 9.72
C ALA A 11 -6.70 1.13 10.49
N THR A 12 -7.50 1.92 9.79
CA THR A 12 -8.53 2.76 10.41
C THR A 12 -9.56 1.91 11.18
N ILE A 13 -10.03 0.81 10.59
CA ILE A 13 -10.99 -0.08 11.24
C ILE A 13 -10.35 -0.83 12.42
N GLN A 14 -9.11 -1.31 12.29
CA GLN A 14 -8.40 -1.94 13.41
C GLN A 14 -8.23 -0.99 14.60
N LYS A 15 -7.88 0.26 14.32
CA LYS A 15 -7.77 1.32 15.34
C LYS A 15 -9.08 1.53 16.09
N GLU A 16 -10.20 1.65 15.36
CA GLU A 16 -11.53 1.81 15.96
C GLU A 16 -11.90 0.62 16.85
N LEU A 17 -11.55 -0.59 16.43
CA LEU A 17 -11.80 -1.81 17.20
C LEU A 17 -10.84 -2.01 18.39
N GLY A 18 -9.83 -1.15 18.55
CA GLY A 18 -8.76 -1.32 19.54
C GLY A 18 -7.92 -2.58 19.30
N GLN A 19 -7.85 -3.07 18.06
CA GLN A 19 -7.17 -4.30 17.67
C GLN A 19 -5.80 -3.99 17.07
N PRO A 20 -4.82 -4.91 17.19
CA PRO A 20 -3.52 -4.75 16.54
C PRO A 20 -3.68 -4.75 15.02
N LEU A 21 -2.75 -4.07 14.32
CA LEU A 21 -2.68 -4.13 12.86
C LEU A 21 -1.97 -5.42 12.43
N LEU A 22 -2.68 -6.53 12.42
CA LEU A 22 -2.10 -7.82 12.02
C LEU A 22 -1.77 -7.82 10.53
N PHE A 23 -0.57 -8.26 10.16
CA PHE A 23 -0.16 -8.38 8.76
C PHE A 23 -0.99 -9.45 8.04
N PRO A 24 -1.80 -9.09 7.02
CA PRO A 24 -2.73 -10.01 6.37
C PRO A 24 -2.02 -10.83 5.27
N GLY A 25 -0.90 -11.46 5.63
CA GLY A 25 -0.05 -12.24 4.75
C GLY A 25 0.61 -13.41 5.48
N ASN A 26 1.64 -13.98 4.86
CA ASN A 26 2.45 -15.06 5.44
C ASN A 26 3.90 -14.59 5.71
N ARG A 27 4.69 -15.42 6.41
CA ARG A 27 6.08 -15.10 6.80
C ARG A 27 6.99 -14.86 5.59
N LYS A 28 6.74 -15.55 4.47
CA LYS A 28 7.52 -15.32 3.24
C LYS A 28 7.25 -13.93 2.66
N ALA A 29 5.98 -13.55 2.51
CA ALA A 29 5.63 -12.20 2.06
C ALA A 29 6.10 -11.09 3.01
N TRP A 30 6.14 -11.37 4.32
CA TRP A 30 6.66 -10.46 5.34
C TRP A 30 8.15 -10.12 5.14
N ASN A 31 8.96 -11.12 4.78
CA ASN A 31 10.42 -11.00 4.61
C ASN A 31 10.89 -10.73 3.18
N ARG A 32 9.98 -10.92 2.21
CA ARG A 32 10.20 -10.71 0.79
C ARG A 32 10.70 -9.30 0.47
N ILE A 33 11.60 -9.21 -0.50
CA ILE A 33 11.95 -7.95 -1.17
C ILE A 33 10.82 -7.55 -2.13
N SER A 34 10.29 -6.35 -1.95
CA SER A 34 9.22 -5.77 -2.76
C SER A 34 9.61 -4.37 -3.22
N ASP A 35 9.32 -4.05 -4.48
CA ASP A 35 9.20 -2.67 -4.93
C ASP A 35 7.75 -2.18 -4.85
N HIS A 36 7.58 -0.87 -4.84
CA HIS A 36 6.28 -0.20 -4.90
C HIS A 36 6.35 0.91 -5.95
N SER A 37 5.19 1.28 -6.52
CA SER A 37 5.12 2.31 -7.56
C SER A 37 4.11 3.39 -7.15
N THR A 38 4.60 4.46 -6.55
CA THR A 38 3.79 5.61 -6.12
C THR A 38 3.15 6.29 -7.32
N ALA A 39 1.85 6.61 -7.24
CA ALA A 39 1.09 7.15 -8.36
C ALA A 39 1.66 8.46 -8.92
N SER A 40 2.12 9.37 -8.05
CA SER A 40 2.77 10.63 -8.46
C SER A 40 4.10 10.38 -9.20
N ASN A 41 4.88 9.38 -8.78
CA ASN A 41 6.10 8.97 -9.46
C ASN A 41 5.80 8.38 -10.85
N ASN A 42 4.78 7.53 -10.94
CA ASN A 42 4.31 6.98 -12.22
C ASN A 42 3.88 8.09 -13.19
N ALA A 43 3.17 9.10 -12.70
CA ALA A 43 2.77 10.26 -13.52
C ALA A 43 3.99 11.07 -14.01
N ARG A 44 4.99 11.31 -13.14
CA ARG A 44 6.26 11.94 -13.53
C ARG A 44 6.99 11.11 -14.59
N PHE A 45 6.99 9.78 -14.45
CA PHE A 45 7.59 8.87 -15.42
C PHE A 45 6.90 8.94 -16.77
N GLN A 46 5.56 8.92 -16.80
CA GLN A 46 4.77 9.06 -18.02
C GLN A 46 5.01 10.41 -18.70
N LEU A 47 5.12 11.50 -17.94
CA LEU A 47 5.48 12.80 -18.50
C LEU A 47 6.88 12.78 -19.11
N TRP A 48 7.84 12.16 -18.42
CA TRP A 48 9.20 11.98 -18.93
C TRP A 48 9.22 11.16 -20.24
N THR A 49 8.43 10.07 -20.34
CA THR A 49 8.38 9.28 -21.58
C THR A 49 7.80 10.05 -22.76
N VAL A 50 6.82 10.92 -22.53
CA VAL A 50 6.23 11.76 -23.59
C VAL A 50 7.19 12.86 -24.05
N LEU A 51 7.93 13.48 -23.13
CA LEU A 51 8.81 14.62 -23.43
C LEU A 51 10.18 14.19 -23.98
N ASN A 52 10.66 12.99 -23.65
CA ASN A 52 11.96 12.50 -24.07
C ASN A 52 11.89 11.87 -25.47
N LYS A 53 12.34 12.62 -26.49
CA LYS A 53 12.30 12.17 -27.89
C LYS A 53 13.19 10.95 -28.17
N ASN A 54 14.17 10.65 -27.32
CA ASN A 54 15.14 9.56 -27.53
C ASN A 54 14.63 8.18 -27.12
N ILE A 55 13.42 8.07 -26.57
CA ILE A 55 12.85 6.82 -26.04
C ILE A 55 11.49 6.45 -26.65
N ARG A 56 11.24 6.92 -27.87
CA ARG A 56 10.05 6.53 -28.63
C ARG A 56 10.07 5.04 -28.92
N ASN A 57 8.91 4.40 -28.86
CA ASN A 57 8.72 2.96 -29.11
C ASN A 57 9.51 2.04 -28.15
N GLU A 58 9.84 2.52 -26.96
CA GLU A 58 10.51 1.72 -25.93
C GLU A 58 9.54 1.27 -24.83
N ILE A 59 9.80 0.09 -24.27
CA ILE A 59 9.13 -0.41 -23.06
C ILE A 59 10.04 -0.25 -21.83
N PHE A 60 9.47 0.14 -20.69
CA PHE A 60 10.19 0.34 -19.44
C PHE A 60 9.38 -0.18 -18.24
N ASN A 61 10.08 -0.64 -17.21
CA ASN A 61 9.51 -0.80 -15.87
C ASN A 61 9.49 0.55 -15.14
N ILE A 62 8.59 0.70 -14.17
CA ILE A 62 8.56 1.85 -13.26
C ILE A 62 8.20 1.42 -11.82
N ALA A 63 9.04 1.85 -10.89
CA ALA A 63 8.90 1.69 -9.46
C ALA A 63 9.55 2.89 -8.75
N ASN A 64 9.41 2.96 -7.44
CA ASN A 64 9.95 4.02 -6.60
C ASN A 64 11.48 4.07 -6.61
N GLY A 65 12.15 2.96 -6.87
CA GLY A 65 13.60 2.87 -7.02
C GLY A 65 14.32 2.32 -5.78
N ASP A 66 13.65 2.34 -4.64
CA ASP A 66 14.03 1.63 -3.42
C ASP A 66 13.44 0.21 -3.39
N LEU A 67 13.98 -0.62 -2.49
CA LEU A 67 13.52 -1.97 -2.21
C LEU A 67 13.18 -2.08 -0.73
N VAL A 68 11.98 -2.55 -0.44
CA VAL A 68 11.47 -2.66 0.93
C VAL A 68 11.10 -4.09 1.29
N ARG A 69 11.02 -4.37 2.58
CA ARG A 69 10.33 -5.55 3.12
C ARG A 69 9.14 -5.08 3.93
N TYR A 70 8.07 -5.88 3.92
CA TYR A 70 6.89 -5.56 4.74
C TYR A 70 7.24 -5.52 6.22
N ARG A 71 8.21 -6.31 6.69
CA ARG A 71 8.69 -6.25 8.08
C ARG A 71 9.25 -4.91 8.52
N ASP A 72 9.80 -4.14 7.58
CA ASP A 72 10.38 -2.82 7.83
C ASP A 72 9.34 -1.71 7.60
N LEU A 73 8.39 -1.95 6.67
CA LEU A 73 7.34 -0.99 6.30
C LEU A 73 6.17 -0.99 7.30
N TRP A 74 5.74 -2.16 7.75
CA TRP A 74 4.51 -2.32 8.54
C TRP A 74 4.55 -1.61 9.90
N PRO A 75 5.66 -1.64 10.67
CA PRO A 75 5.75 -0.85 11.90
C PRO A 75 5.63 0.66 11.67
N LYS A 76 6.07 1.15 10.51
CA LYS A 76 5.90 2.56 10.13
C LYS A 76 4.42 2.88 9.84
N ILE A 77 3.68 1.95 9.23
CA ILE A 77 2.23 2.08 9.01
C ILE A 77 1.48 2.07 10.35
N GLU A 78 1.81 1.14 11.26
CA GLU A 78 1.27 1.10 12.63
C GLU A 78 1.45 2.45 13.32
N SER A 79 2.68 2.98 13.29
CA SER A 79 3.01 4.29 13.86
C SER A 79 2.21 5.43 13.23
N TYR A 80 2.09 5.48 11.88
CA TYR A 80 1.32 6.52 11.19
C TYR A 80 -0.15 6.56 11.65
N PHE A 81 -0.77 5.40 11.85
CA PHE A 81 -2.17 5.30 12.30
C PHE A 81 -2.34 5.42 13.82
N ASN A 82 -1.25 5.57 14.59
CA ASN A 82 -1.25 5.52 16.05
C ASN A 82 -1.80 4.20 16.60
N ILE A 83 -1.43 3.09 15.98
CA ILE A 83 -1.69 1.73 16.46
C ILE A 83 -0.42 1.24 17.15
N PRO A 84 -0.47 0.77 18.41
CA PRO A 84 0.71 0.22 19.09
C PRO A 84 1.33 -0.92 18.28
N HIS A 85 2.66 -0.91 18.19
CA HIS A 85 3.40 -1.99 17.52
C HIS A 85 3.11 -3.33 18.19
N HIS A 86 2.88 -4.36 17.37
CA HIS A 86 2.63 -5.72 17.82
C HIS A 86 3.53 -6.70 17.09
N GLU A 87 4.06 -7.69 17.82
CA GLU A 87 4.89 -8.74 17.22
C GLU A 87 4.06 -9.59 16.24
N GLN A 88 4.54 -9.71 15.00
CA GLN A 88 3.82 -10.46 13.97
C GLN A 88 4.16 -11.96 14.06
N ILE A 89 3.27 -12.73 14.67
CA ILE A 89 3.30 -14.20 14.66
C ILE A 89 2.73 -14.64 13.32
N LEU A 90 3.52 -15.18 12.39
CA LEU A 90 3.08 -15.55 11.04
C LEU A 90 3.51 -16.98 10.70
N ASN A 91 2.64 -17.69 9.99
CA ASN A 91 2.94 -19.00 9.41
C ASN A 91 3.75 -18.85 8.11
N GLU A 92 4.55 -19.86 7.76
CA GLU A 92 5.45 -19.81 6.60
C GLU A 92 4.72 -19.57 5.27
N ASN A 93 3.68 -20.35 4.99
CA ASN A 93 2.96 -20.31 3.72
C ASN A 93 1.48 -19.91 3.87
N GLU A 94 0.96 -19.91 5.09
CA GLU A 94 -0.46 -19.69 5.37
C GLU A 94 -0.73 -18.24 5.80
N VAL A 95 -1.78 -17.67 5.23
CA VAL A 95 -2.25 -16.32 5.57
C VAL A 95 -3.22 -16.44 6.74
N GLN A 96 -2.99 -15.66 7.80
CA GLN A 96 -3.83 -15.70 8.99
C GLN A 96 -5.15 -14.97 8.82
N ILE A 97 -5.12 -13.82 8.13
CA ILE A 97 -6.30 -12.98 7.89
C ILE A 97 -6.38 -12.72 6.39
N LYS A 98 -7.50 -13.13 5.79
CA LYS A 98 -7.85 -12.76 4.42
C LYS A 98 -8.75 -11.53 4.47
N LEU A 99 -8.25 -10.39 4.01
CA LEU A 99 -8.99 -9.13 4.04
C LEU A 99 -10.30 -9.23 3.27
N ALA A 100 -10.35 -9.97 2.16
CA ALA A 100 -11.57 -10.14 1.37
C ALA A 100 -12.69 -10.88 2.13
N GLU A 101 -12.37 -11.65 3.16
CA GLU A 101 -13.35 -12.34 4.01
C GLU A 101 -13.60 -11.59 5.33
N TYR A 102 -12.56 -10.98 5.90
CA TYR A 102 -12.61 -10.30 7.19
C TYR A 102 -13.24 -8.91 7.11
N MET A 103 -12.86 -8.10 6.13
CA MET A 103 -13.30 -6.70 6.06
C MET A 103 -14.80 -6.54 5.82
N PRO A 104 -15.47 -7.33 4.94
CA PRO A 104 -16.91 -7.21 4.75
C PRO A 104 -17.72 -7.46 6.04
N LYS A 105 -17.23 -8.32 6.94
CA LYS A 105 -17.87 -8.60 8.24
C LYS A 105 -17.76 -7.43 9.22
N ASN A 106 -16.86 -6.48 8.95
CA ASN A 106 -16.63 -5.28 9.75
C ASN A 106 -17.05 -3.99 9.00
N LYS A 107 -17.85 -4.11 7.93
CA LYS A 107 -18.29 -2.94 7.13
C LYS A 107 -19.14 -1.97 7.95
N ASP A 108 -19.90 -2.48 8.92
CA ASP A 108 -20.68 -1.68 9.87
C ASP A 108 -19.80 -0.76 10.73
N VAL A 109 -18.59 -1.21 11.09
CA VAL A 109 -17.60 -0.40 11.81
C VAL A 109 -17.20 0.81 10.97
N TRP A 110 -16.92 0.60 9.68
CA TRP A 110 -16.61 1.70 8.77
C TRP A 110 -17.75 2.71 8.67
N ILE A 111 -18.99 2.24 8.51
CA ILE A 111 -20.16 3.11 8.40
C ILE A 111 -20.28 4.00 9.64
N ARG A 112 -20.08 3.45 10.85
CA ARG A 112 -20.10 4.25 12.09
C ARG A 112 -18.99 5.29 12.14
N ILE A 113 -17.76 4.93 11.76
CA ILE A 113 -16.63 5.89 11.69
C ILE A 113 -16.97 7.00 10.70
N ALA A 114 -17.42 6.64 9.49
CA ALA A 114 -17.70 7.59 8.43
C ALA A 114 -18.81 8.57 8.81
N GLN A 115 -19.87 8.10 9.47
CA GLN A 115 -20.94 8.96 9.98
C GLN A 115 -20.46 9.89 11.09
N ARG A 116 -19.69 9.37 12.05
CA ARG A 116 -19.15 10.17 13.17
C ARG A 116 -18.20 11.26 12.71
N GLU A 117 -17.32 10.93 11.77
CA GLU A 117 -16.23 11.80 11.31
C GLU A 117 -16.59 12.58 10.02
N ASN A 118 -17.83 12.47 9.53
CA ASN A 118 -18.31 13.08 8.28
C ASN A 118 -17.42 12.75 7.06
N LEU A 119 -17.18 11.45 6.86
CA LEU A 119 -16.39 10.87 5.77
C LEU A 119 -17.28 10.26 4.69
N ASP A 120 -16.66 9.88 3.58
CA ASP A 120 -17.34 9.12 2.53
C ASP A 120 -17.66 7.69 2.97
N GLU A 121 -18.93 7.38 3.24
CA GLU A 121 -19.38 6.03 3.58
C GLU A 121 -19.03 5.00 2.50
N LYS A 122 -18.94 5.41 1.23
CA LYS A 122 -18.58 4.53 0.11
C LYS A 122 -17.09 4.24 0.02
N ALA A 123 -16.26 4.90 0.84
CA ALA A 123 -14.81 4.68 0.84
C ALA A 123 -14.42 3.22 1.05
N PHE A 124 -15.20 2.47 1.83
CA PHE A 124 -15.01 1.04 2.01
C PHE A 124 -14.93 0.28 0.68
N ASP A 125 -15.69 0.70 -0.32
CA ASP A 125 -15.76 0.07 -1.63
C ASP A 125 -14.61 0.51 -2.56
N TYR A 126 -13.76 1.47 -2.16
CA TYR A 126 -12.54 1.87 -2.88
C TYR A 126 -11.37 0.92 -2.64
N ALA A 127 -11.46 0.11 -1.58
CA ALA A 127 -10.48 -0.91 -1.26
C ALA A 127 -10.52 -2.06 -2.26
N THR A 128 -9.35 -2.62 -2.55
CA THR A 128 -9.19 -3.79 -3.42
C THR A 128 -8.74 -4.97 -2.56
N TRP A 129 -9.64 -5.50 -1.72
CA TRP A 129 -9.34 -6.51 -0.70
C TRP A 129 -8.69 -7.79 -1.28
N ALA A 130 -9.31 -8.38 -2.30
CA ALA A 130 -8.80 -9.60 -2.94
C ALA A 130 -7.44 -9.39 -3.61
N PHE A 131 -7.18 -8.18 -4.12
CA PHE A 131 -5.88 -7.82 -4.68
C PHE A 131 -4.81 -7.74 -3.58
N ALA A 132 -5.13 -7.16 -2.42
CA ALA A 132 -4.22 -7.12 -1.28
C ALA A 132 -3.90 -8.55 -0.79
N ASP A 133 -4.91 -9.41 -0.63
CA ASP A 133 -4.71 -10.82 -0.26
C ASP A 133 -3.80 -11.55 -1.26
N GLY A 134 -4.06 -11.41 -2.56
CA GLY A 134 -3.22 -12.02 -3.60
C GLY A 134 -1.78 -11.50 -3.60
N SER A 135 -1.60 -10.21 -3.31
CA SER A 135 -0.27 -9.58 -3.23
C SER A 135 0.50 -10.04 -1.99
N LEU A 136 -0.17 -10.11 -0.84
CA LEU A 136 0.41 -10.42 0.46
C LEU A 136 0.51 -11.93 0.77
N LYS A 137 -0.06 -12.78 -0.08
CA LYS A 137 0.17 -14.24 -0.05
C LYS A 137 1.42 -14.68 -0.81
N SER A 138 1.81 -13.95 -1.85
CA SER A 138 2.85 -14.43 -2.77
C SER A 138 4.23 -14.49 -2.09
N PRO A 139 4.96 -15.62 -2.19
CA PRO A 139 6.22 -15.80 -1.47
C PRO A 139 7.45 -15.26 -2.20
N ASN A 140 7.33 -14.95 -3.49
CA ASN A 140 8.47 -14.63 -4.35
C ASN A 140 8.78 -13.14 -4.28
N ASP A 141 10.08 -12.81 -4.30
CA ASP A 141 10.55 -11.44 -4.52
C ASP A 141 9.88 -10.82 -5.75
N ARG A 142 9.48 -9.55 -5.59
CA ARG A 142 8.79 -8.78 -6.63
C ARG A 142 9.44 -7.43 -6.76
N HIS A 143 10.23 -7.27 -7.81
CA HIS A 143 10.81 -5.99 -8.17
C HIS A 143 11.06 -5.91 -9.67
N GLY A 144 10.87 -4.72 -10.24
CA GLY A 144 11.20 -4.40 -11.61
C GLY A 144 12.62 -3.88 -11.76
N ASP A 145 13.29 -4.23 -12.87
CA ASP A 145 14.57 -3.63 -13.21
C ASP A 145 14.37 -2.23 -13.84
N LEU A 146 14.85 -1.19 -13.15
CA LEU A 146 14.84 0.20 -13.63
C LEU A 146 16.09 0.58 -14.41
N SER A 147 17.07 -0.32 -14.59
CA SER A 147 18.35 -0.03 -15.22
C SER A 147 18.19 0.51 -16.63
N LYS A 148 17.21 0.03 -17.40
CA LYS A 148 16.90 0.57 -18.72
C LYS A 148 16.48 2.04 -18.64
N ALA A 149 15.51 2.37 -17.80
CA ALA A 149 15.05 3.75 -17.64
C ALA A 149 16.20 4.67 -17.16
N ARG A 150 17.02 4.19 -16.22
CA ARG A 150 18.21 4.90 -15.72
C ARG A 150 19.23 5.21 -16.81
N ARG A 151 19.51 4.24 -17.71
CA ARG A 151 20.40 4.48 -18.88
C ARG A 151 19.88 5.56 -19.82
N PHE A 152 18.58 5.78 -19.88
CA PHE A 152 17.96 6.84 -20.68
C PHE A 152 17.75 8.15 -19.92
N GLY A 153 18.25 8.26 -18.69
CA GLY A 153 18.27 9.50 -17.90
C GLY A 153 17.15 9.63 -16.86
N TRP A 154 16.38 8.58 -16.58
CA TRP A 154 15.46 8.59 -15.44
C TRP A 154 16.22 8.39 -14.12
N THR A 155 16.26 9.42 -13.27
CA THR A 155 17.01 9.40 -12.00
C THR A 155 16.14 9.68 -10.77
N ILE A 156 14.82 9.78 -10.93
CA ILE A 156 13.92 10.04 -9.81
C ILE A 156 13.77 8.77 -8.98
N GLU A 157 13.99 8.92 -7.68
CA GLU A 157 13.75 7.93 -6.64
C GLU A 157 12.78 8.51 -5.61
N VAL A 158 11.95 7.66 -5.02
CA VAL A 158 10.95 8.03 -4.00
C VAL A 158 11.10 7.05 -2.85
N ASP A 159 11.23 7.53 -1.61
CA ASP A 159 11.10 6.65 -0.45
C ASP A 159 9.69 6.06 -0.43
N THR A 160 9.59 4.74 -0.39
CA THR A 160 8.30 4.06 -0.48
C THR A 160 7.37 4.43 0.65
N PHE A 161 7.88 4.66 1.88
CA PHE A 161 7.04 5.06 3.00
C PHE A 161 6.57 6.50 2.89
N ASP A 162 7.40 7.43 2.40
CA ASP A 162 6.96 8.79 2.05
C ASP A 162 5.83 8.77 1.02
N GLY A 163 5.88 7.82 0.07
CA GLY A 163 4.78 7.57 -0.88
C GLY A 163 3.47 7.15 -0.19
N TYR A 164 3.54 6.32 0.86
CA TYR A 164 2.38 5.99 1.68
C TYR A 164 1.86 7.19 2.47
N ILE A 165 2.75 7.96 3.12
CA ILE A 165 2.37 9.18 3.87
C ILE A 165 1.62 10.14 2.94
N GLN A 166 2.19 10.46 1.77
CA GLN A 166 1.54 11.34 0.79
C GLN A 166 0.15 10.82 0.38
N CYS A 167 0.02 9.50 0.20
CA CYS A 167 -1.27 8.90 -0.12
C CYS A 167 -2.24 9.03 1.05
N PHE A 168 -1.85 8.64 2.26
CA PHE A 168 -2.71 8.69 3.45
C PHE A 168 -3.14 10.11 3.79
N ASP A 169 -2.22 11.08 3.77
CA ASP A 169 -2.54 12.49 3.99
C ASP A 169 -3.51 13.00 2.93
N ARG A 170 -3.36 12.57 1.68
CA ARG A 170 -4.33 12.91 0.63
C ARG A 170 -5.70 12.28 0.89
N LEU A 171 -5.77 11.05 1.39
CA LEU A 171 -7.04 10.41 1.77
C LEU A 171 -7.71 11.16 2.92
N LYS A 172 -6.96 11.65 3.91
CA LYS A 172 -7.47 12.51 4.99
C LYS A 172 -8.07 13.80 4.45
N GLN A 173 -7.34 14.51 3.58
CA GLN A 173 -7.82 15.75 2.94
C GLN A 173 -9.10 15.53 2.13
N LEU A 174 -9.23 14.37 1.49
CA LEU A 174 -10.39 13.99 0.69
C LEU A 174 -11.54 13.39 1.53
N LYS A 175 -11.40 13.35 2.87
CA LYS A 175 -12.38 12.73 3.78
C LYS A 175 -12.69 11.27 3.44
N VAL A 176 -11.69 10.53 2.96
CA VAL A 176 -11.76 9.09 2.71
C VAL A 176 -11.40 8.30 3.98
N ILE A 177 -10.54 8.86 4.84
CA ILE A 177 -10.18 8.33 6.16
C ILE A 177 -10.16 9.48 7.19
N PRO A 178 -10.25 9.21 8.51
CA PRO A 178 -10.15 10.23 9.55
C PRO A 178 -8.80 10.95 9.56
N ALA A 179 -8.82 12.23 9.97
CA ALA A 179 -7.62 13.07 10.10
C ALA A 179 -6.63 12.57 11.17
#